data_AF-A0A2P5Y256-F1
#
_entry.id   AF-A0A2P5Y256-F1
#
_cell.length_a   1.000
_cell.length_b   1.000
_cell.length_c   1.000
_cell.angle_alpha   90.00
_cell.angle_beta   90.00
_cell.angle_gamma   90.00
#
_symmetry.space_group_name_H-M   'P 1'
#
loop_
_entity.id
_entity.type
_entity.pdbx_description
1 polymer ?
#
loop_
_entity_poly.entity_id
_entity_poly.type
_entity_poly.pdbx_seq_one_letter_code
_entity_poly.pdbx_strand_id
1 'polypeptide(L)'
;MYEVTEELKGEIYCTGSRLVLNGSTYFCKTCPGFYLHEKCAKSPYEIRHPFHSSHPLNHYTSYYLSGQLITCDECRDICHGFIYFCEQCNFKLDMKCAALTTHKIRVLEEKKMDRVTELHHFTHPISLSLPIVEDNIEIRKNNFKERLRKKLKILAASVWSDNNSLQPQAITRFTKLLSKKYKAPIEEVIQAGVVPRFVELLGSPSDGVREQAVLALRNIVGDSPRCRDIVLGHGALLPLLAQLNQHAELYMLRNATWILATFCKPSFDQVKLVLPTLARLIHSNDDEVVLTNACWAQMTKSKLLLKQVYVGVWWNFWHPYPSVITSALYTVGHIVSGDDVQTQCVISHQALLCLLNLLTNNYEKSIKELACWAISNITAGNEEQIQAVFEANIITSLVQLLQNAEFYIKKHATCAISNATFRGTHDQIGQGCIKPLCDLLNCPDPEVVTICLQGLENILKVGEADKNMGSIGEVNLYAQMIDDVEGREKIENLQSHDNIEIYEKAVEVFKT
;
A
#
# COMPACT_ATOMS: atom_id res chain seq x y z
N MET A 1 7.32 4.96 -1.72
CA MET A 1 8.33 4.67 -2.76
C MET A 1 7.53 4.44 -4.03
N TYR A 2 7.33 5.46 -4.86
CA TYR A 2 6.36 5.40 -5.96
C TYR A 2 6.70 4.29 -6.96
N GLU A 3 5.66 3.57 -7.36
CA GLU A 3 5.65 2.61 -8.44
C GLU A 3 6.28 3.24 -9.68
N VAL A 4 7.42 2.68 -10.09
CA VAL A 4 7.83 2.77 -11.49
C VAL A 4 6.74 2.02 -12.25
N THR A 5 5.87 2.73 -12.95
CA THR A 5 4.93 2.12 -13.89
C THR A 5 5.71 1.14 -14.78
N GLU A 6 5.15 -0.04 -15.06
CA GLU A 6 5.82 -1.16 -15.73
C GLU A 6 6.54 -0.76 -17.04
N GLU A 7 6.13 0.36 -17.65
CA GLU A 7 6.68 0.95 -18.88
C GLU A 7 8.07 1.60 -18.74
N LEU A 8 8.56 1.92 -17.53
CA LEU A 8 9.77 2.75 -17.34
C LEU A 8 11.01 1.98 -16.82
N LYS A 9 10.94 0.65 -16.67
CA LYS A 9 12.05 -0.21 -16.22
C LYS A 9 13.13 -0.37 -17.32
N GLY A 10 14.19 0.44 -17.28
CA GLY A 10 15.35 0.32 -18.18
C GLY A 10 15.86 1.65 -18.77
N GLU A 11 15.22 2.76 -18.40
CA GLU A 11 15.52 4.07 -18.94
C GLU A 11 16.75 4.75 -18.30
N ILE A 12 17.35 5.69 -19.05
CA ILE A 12 18.42 6.57 -18.55
C ILE A 12 17.75 7.88 -18.13
N TYR A 13 18.11 8.38 -16.94
CA TYR A 13 17.50 9.57 -16.34
C TYR A 13 18.46 10.74 -16.37
N CYS A 14 17.88 11.94 -16.48
CA CYS A 14 18.62 13.18 -16.28
C CYS A 14 19.00 13.33 -14.81
N THR A 15 20.27 13.62 -14.52
CA THR A 15 20.78 13.90 -13.17
C THR A 15 20.05 15.08 -12.52
N GLY A 16 19.68 16.07 -13.34
CA GLY A 16 19.02 17.30 -12.92
C GLY A 16 17.52 17.14 -12.66
N SER A 17 16.74 16.75 -13.66
CA SER A 17 15.28 16.65 -13.53
C SER A 17 14.78 15.32 -12.99
N ARG A 18 15.61 14.27 -12.99
CA ARG A 18 15.27 12.87 -12.65
C ARG A 18 14.16 12.26 -13.49
N LEU A 19 13.80 12.91 -14.59
CA LEU A 19 12.91 12.38 -15.62
C LEU A 19 13.71 11.55 -16.63
N VAL A 20 13.00 10.65 -17.33
CA VAL A 20 13.55 9.88 -18.44
C VAL A 20 14.06 10.80 -19.53
N LEU A 21 15.23 10.49 -20.08
CA LEU A 21 15.82 11.23 -21.18
C LEU A 21 15.04 10.96 -22.47
N ASN A 22 14.53 12.03 -23.08
CA ASN A 22 13.82 12.02 -24.35
C ASN A 22 14.45 13.07 -25.29
N GLY A 23 15.41 12.65 -26.11
CA GLY A 23 16.07 13.51 -27.10
C GLY A 23 17.47 14.00 -26.69
N SER A 24 17.84 15.20 -27.16
CA SER A 24 19.19 15.79 -27.01
C SER A 24 19.67 15.79 -25.56
N THR A 25 20.78 15.09 -25.32
CA THR A 25 21.32 14.84 -23.98
C THR A 25 22.81 15.16 -23.94
N TYR A 26 23.19 15.99 -22.97
CA TYR A 26 24.59 16.21 -22.62
C TYR A 26 25.07 15.10 -21.69
N PHE A 27 26.26 14.56 -21.94
CA PHE A 27 26.86 13.53 -21.11
C PHE A 27 28.33 13.82 -20.81
N CYS A 28 28.81 13.30 -19.69
CA CYS A 28 30.23 13.33 -19.36
C CYS A 28 30.93 12.09 -19.95
N LYS A 29 32.04 12.31 -20.68
CA LYS A 29 32.82 11.21 -21.28
C LYS A 29 33.55 10.35 -20.24
N THR A 30 33.86 10.91 -19.08
CA THR A 30 34.70 10.30 -18.04
C THR A 30 33.92 9.86 -16.80
N CYS A 31 32.76 10.46 -16.53
CA CYS A 31 31.91 10.10 -15.39
C CYS A 31 30.72 9.24 -15.85
N PRO A 32 30.76 7.91 -15.70
CA PRO A 32 29.66 7.04 -16.09
C PRO A 32 28.42 7.33 -15.24
N GLY A 33 27.29 7.58 -15.90
CA GLY A 33 26.01 7.85 -15.23
C GLY A 33 25.60 9.32 -15.12
N PHE A 34 26.44 10.27 -15.57
CA PHE A 34 26.08 11.69 -15.57
C PHE A 34 25.49 12.13 -16.91
N TYR A 35 24.17 12.37 -16.92
CA TYR A 35 23.42 12.78 -18.11
C TYR A 35 22.52 13.97 -17.77
N LEU A 36 22.41 14.95 -18.67
CA LEU A 36 21.47 16.06 -18.52
C LEU A 36 20.65 16.25 -19.80
N HIS A 37 19.34 16.46 -19.66
CA HIS A 37 18.54 17.03 -20.75
C HIS A 37 19.19 18.35 -21.19
N GLU A 38 19.11 18.68 -22.48
CA GLU A 38 19.60 19.97 -22.99
C GLU A 38 19.04 21.17 -22.21
N LYS A 39 17.75 21.12 -21.80
CA LYS A 39 17.14 22.17 -20.97
C LYS A 39 17.74 22.25 -19.56
N CYS A 40 18.04 21.10 -18.94
CA CYS A 40 18.66 21.04 -17.61
C CYS A 40 20.14 21.41 -17.65
N ALA A 41 20.82 21.20 -18.77
CA ALA A 41 22.19 21.61 -18.96
C ALA A 41 22.29 23.14 -19.16
N LYS A 42 21.27 23.75 -19.79
CA LYS A 42 21.23 25.19 -20.07
C LYS A 42 20.46 25.99 -19.02
N SER A 43 20.08 25.40 -17.89
CA SER A 43 19.39 26.13 -16.82
C SER A 43 20.33 27.15 -16.19
N PRO A 44 19.86 28.39 -15.94
CA PRO A 44 20.70 29.44 -15.36
C PRO A 44 21.07 29.12 -13.91
N TYR A 45 22.25 29.56 -13.48
CA TYR A 45 22.71 29.42 -12.10
C TYR A 45 21.83 30.19 -11.11
N GLU A 46 21.34 31.37 -11.51
CA GLU A 46 20.51 32.25 -10.68
C GLU A 46 19.17 32.54 -11.41
N ILE A 47 18.06 32.50 -10.68
CA ILE A 47 16.73 32.92 -11.18
C ILE A 47 16.04 33.90 -10.23
N ARG A 48 15.14 34.73 -10.78
CA ARG A 48 14.15 35.49 -10.02
C ARG A 48 12.78 34.90 -10.30
N HIS A 49 12.02 34.57 -9.25
CA HIS A 49 10.75 33.87 -9.39
C HIS A 49 9.60 34.66 -8.75
N PRO A 50 8.42 34.77 -9.37
CA PRO A 50 7.24 35.41 -8.79
C PRO A 50 6.84 34.90 -7.40
N PHE A 51 7.02 33.61 -7.13
CA PHE A 51 6.76 33.00 -5.80
C PHE A 51 7.80 33.40 -4.73
N HIS A 52 8.91 34.02 -5.14
CA HIS A 52 9.94 34.51 -4.25
C HIS A 52 10.69 35.70 -4.90
N SER A 53 10.04 36.86 -4.93
CA SER A 53 10.53 38.05 -5.65
C SER A 53 11.58 38.86 -4.89
N SER A 54 11.68 38.68 -3.57
CA SER A 54 12.52 39.49 -2.69
C SER A 54 14.02 39.22 -2.84
N HIS A 55 14.41 37.97 -3.08
CA HIS A 55 15.81 37.60 -3.32
C HIS A 55 15.94 36.61 -4.48
N PRO A 56 17.07 36.62 -5.21
CA PRO A 56 17.35 35.62 -6.22
C PRO A 56 17.50 34.21 -5.61
N LEU A 57 17.16 33.20 -6.41
CA LEU A 57 17.33 31.80 -6.08
C LEU A 57 18.52 31.24 -6.84
N ASN A 58 19.45 30.61 -6.12
CA ASN A 58 20.66 29.99 -6.68
C ASN A 58 20.44 28.50 -6.92
N HIS A 59 21.12 27.95 -7.92
CA HIS A 59 20.96 26.56 -8.31
C HIS A 59 21.88 25.63 -7.50
N TYR A 60 21.29 24.66 -6.82
CA TYR A 60 21.98 23.63 -6.05
C TYR A 60 21.62 22.24 -6.54
N THR A 61 22.39 21.25 -6.09
CA THR A 61 21.99 19.84 -6.22
C THR A 61 21.52 19.35 -4.86
N SER A 62 20.38 18.65 -4.84
CA SER A 62 19.67 18.23 -3.62
C SER A 62 20.48 17.31 -2.71
N TYR A 63 21.61 16.78 -3.18
CA TYR A 63 22.50 15.88 -2.44
C TYR A 63 23.42 16.58 -1.44
N TYR A 64 23.73 17.87 -1.63
CA TYR A 64 24.67 18.58 -0.76
C TYR A 64 24.03 19.27 0.45
N LEU A 65 22.70 19.39 0.49
CA LEU A 65 22.02 20.22 1.49
C LEU A 65 21.52 19.47 2.73
N SER A 66 21.56 18.13 2.74
CA SER A 66 21.46 17.22 3.91
C SER A 66 20.96 15.86 3.42
N GLY A 67 21.30 14.76 4.10
CA GLY A 67 20.79 13.41 3.79
C GLY A 67 19.28 13.20 4.05
N GLN A 68 18.49 14.28 4.06
CA GLN A 68 17.03 14.27 4.25
C GLN A 68 16.31 14.60 2.94
N LEU A 69 15.07 14.13 2.80
CA LEU A 69 14.21 14.43 1.64
C LEU A 69 13.86 15.93 1.65
N ILE A 70 14.28 16.66 0.61
CA ILE A 70 13.97 18.09 0.45
C ILE A 70 12.62 18.20 -0.24
N THR A 71 11.68 18.96 0.33
CA THR A 71 10.38 19.29 -0.29
C THR A 71 10.41 20.67 -0.92
N CYS A 72 9.67 20.84 -2.00
CA CYS A 72 9.44 22.12 -2.65
C CYS A 72 8.43 22.94 -1.83
N ASP A 73 8.72 24.21 -1.58
CA ASP A 73 7.83 25.07 -0.78
C ASP A 73 6.53 25.42 -1.54
N GLU A 74 6.57 25.40 -2.88
CA GLU A 74 5.41 25.68 -3.72
C GLU A 74 4.47 24.46 -3.91
N CYS A 75 4.94 23.41 -4.59
CA CYS A 75 4.10 22.25 -4.91
C CYS A 75 4.00 21.23 -3.77
N ARG A 76 4.77 21.39 -2.68
CA ARG A 76 4.89 20.47 -1.54
C ARG A 76 5.34 19.05 -1.91
N ASP A 77 5.76 18.83 -3.15
CA ASP A 77 6.32 17.58 -3.62
C ASP A 77 7.82 17.47 -3.27
N ILE A 78 8.36 16.26 -3.34
CA ILE A 78 9.76 15.99 -3.08
C ILE A 78 10.61 16.52 -4.24
N CYS A 79 11.57 17.38 -3.93
CA CYS A 79 12.56 17.87 -4.87
C CYS A 79 13.49 16.73 -5.31
N HIS A 80 13.52 16.46 -6.62
CA HIS A 80 14.37 15.43 -7.19
C HIS A 80 15.50 16.05 -8.04
N GLY A 81 16.76 15.85 -7.63
CA GLY A 81 17.92 16.25 -8.42
C GLY A 81 18.32 17.72 -8.21
N PHE A 82 18.06 18.59 -9.18
CA PHE A 82 18.41 20.00 -9.13
C PHE A 82 17.31 20.83 -8.45
N ILE A 83 17.72 21.79 -7.63
CA ILE A 83 16.82 22.68 -6.88
C ILE A 83 17.30 24.12 -6.97
N TYR A 84 16.36 25.07 -6.88
CA TYR A 84 16.65 26.47 -6.67
C TYR A 84 16.43 26.83 -5.21
N PHE A 85 17.42 27.44 -4.57
CA PHE A 85 17.44 27.68 -3.14
C PHE A 85 17.85 29.13 -2.83
N CYS A 86 17.11 29.77 -1.93
CA CYS A 86 17.51 31.02 -1.30
C CYS A 86 18.12 30.72 0.07
N GLU A 87 19.42 30.96 0.26
CA GLU A 87 20.06 30.81 1.57
C GLU A 87 19.52 31.80 2.61
N GLN A 88 19.11 33.01 2.18
CA GLN A 88 18.65 34.07 3.09
C GLN A 88 17.25 33.79 3.65
N CYS A 89 16.36 33.24 2.84
CA CYS A 89 14.97 32.97 3.21
C CYS A 89 14.69 31.49 3.46
N ASN A 90 15.69 30.61 3.26
CA ASN A 90 15.55 29.15 3.28
C ASN A 90 14.47 28.62 2.31
N PHE A 91 14.15 29.37 1.26
CA PHE A 91 13.11 29.04 0.28
C PHE A 91 13.64 28.05 -0.77
N LYS A 92 12.91 26.96 -1.01
CA LYS A 92 13.26 25.83 -1.88
C LYS A 92 12.24 25.67 -2.99
N LEU A 93 12.71 25.73 -4.23
CA LEU A 93 11.88 25.58 -5.41
C LEU A 93 12.41 24.43 -6.26
N ASP A 94 11.55 23.47 -6.61
CA ASP A 94 11.94 22.39 -7.51
C ASP A 94 12.12 22.89 -8.96
N MET A 95 12.83 22.10 -9.78
CA MET A 95 13.10 22.47 -11.17
C MET A 95 11.82 22.57 -12.02
N LYS A 96 10.75 21.86 -11.66
CA LYS A 96 9.47 21.89 -12.39
C LYS A 96 8.76 23.23 -12.15
N CYS A 97 8.63 23.64 -10.89
CA CYS A 97 8.01 24.90 -10.49
C CYS A 97 8.83 26.09 -10.98
N ALA A 98 10.16 26.01 -10.94
CA ALA A 98 11.03 27.04 -11.50
C ALA A 98 10.84 27.24 -13.02
N ALA A 99 10.45 26.18 -13.75
CA ALA A 99 10.21 26.27 -15.18
C ALA A 99 8.85 26.89 -15.55
N LEU A 100 7.85 26.87 -14.65
CA LEU A 100 6.48 27.32 -14.94
C LEU A 100 6.38 28.82 -15.26
N THR A 101 7.32 29.64 -14.80
CA THR A 101 7.31 31.10 -15.04
C THR A 101 8.12 31.53 -16.26
N THR A 102 8.95 30.64 -16.83
CA THR A 102 9.64 30.93 -18.10
C THR A 102 8.69 31.03 -19.30
N HIS A 103 7.47 30.51 -19.18
CA HIS A 103 6.44 30.61 -20.22
C HIS A 103 5.70 31.96 -20.28
N LYS A 104 5.84 32.85 -19.28
CA LYS A 104 5.17 34.18 -19.29
C LYS A 104 6.10 35.38 -19.51
N ILE A 105 7.43 35.18 -19.65
CA ILE A 105 8.39 36.28 -19.88
C ILE A 105 9.09 36.21 -21.27
N ARG A 106 8.88 35.17 -22.07
CA ARG A 106 9.47 35.08 -23.43
C ARG A 106 8.43 35.27 -24.54
N VAL A 107 7.98 36.50 -24.73
CA VAL A 107 7.51 36.99 -26.04
C VAL A 107 8.54 37.93 -26.69
N LEU A 108 9.69 38.18 -26.06
CA LEU A 108 10.77 38.95 -26.70
C LEU A 108 12.05 38.12 -26.75
N GLU A 109 12.45 37.85 -28.00
CA GLU A 109 13.72 37.30 -28.48
C GLU A 109 13.95 35.78 -28.39
N GLU A 110 13.29 35.02 -29.27
CA GLU A 110 13.91 33.82 -29.86
C GLU A 110 15.08 34.25 -30.77
N LYS A 111 16.22 34.60 -30.17
CA LYS A 111 17.48 34.53 -30.92
C LYS A 111 17.82 33.05 -31.11
N LYS A 112 17.94 32.60 -32.36
CA LYS A 112 18.55 31.30 -32.70
C LYS A 112 19.88 31.19 -31.95
N MET A 113 19.89 30.43 -30.85
CA MET A 113 21.11 30.14 -30.10
C MET A 113 21.82 28.97 -30.76
N ASP A 114 23.11 29.14 -31.04
CA ASP A 114 23.96 28.11 -31.64
C ASP A 114 23.96 26.82 -30.80
N ARG A 115 23.95 25.67 -31.48
CA ARG A 115 24.05 24.35 -30.83
C ARG A 115 25.48 24.16 -30.32
N VAL A 116 25.69 24.47 -29.05
CA VAL A 116 26.99 24.28 -28.39
C VAL A 116 27.24 22.79 -28.12
N THR A 117 28.25 22.22 -28.75
CA THR A 117 28.59 20.78 -28.67
C THR A 117 29.33 20.40 -27.39
N GLU A 118 30.01 21.34 -26.74
CA GLU A 118 30.68 21.16 -25.46
C GLU A 118 30.29 22.25 -24.46
N LEU A 119 29.78 21.83 -23.29
CA LEU A 119 29.25 22.72 -22.28
C LEU A 119 29.94 22.49 -20.94
N HIS A 120 30.55 23.54 -20.38
CA HIS A 120 30.98 23.56 -18.98
C HIS A 120 29.76 23.80 -18.09
N HIS A 121 29.25 22.75 -17.46
CA HIS A 121 28.13 22.86 -16.53
C HIS A 121 28.65 23.19 -15.12
N PHE A 122 28.13 24.23 -14.48
CA PHE A 122 28.61 24.72 -13.19
C PHE A 122 28.52 23.68 -12.05
N THR A 123 27.66 22.68 -12.16
CA THR A 123 27.56 21.57 -11.18
C THR A 123 28.46 20.37 -11.50
N HIS A 124 29.26 20.40 -12.57
CA HIS A 124 30.10 19.27 -12.96
C HIS A 124 31.49 19.76 -13.42
N PRO A 125 32.59 19.25 -12.84
CA PRO A 125 33.94 19.76 -13.10
C PRO A 125 34.46 19.50 -14.52
N ILE A 126 33.78 18.65 -15.30
CA ILE A 126 34.21 18.21 -16.64
C ILE A 126 33.21 18.69 -17.68
N SER A 127 33.70 19.15 -18.84
CA SER A 127 32.86 19.58 -19.95
C SER A 127 31.95 18.44 -20.41
N LEU A 128 30.67 18.73 -20.53
CA LEU A 128 29.67 17.82 -21.06
C LEU A 128 29.65 17.92 -22.57
N SER A 129 29.53 16.80 -23.27
CA SER A 129 29.45 16.76 -24.72
C SER A 129 28.03 16.43 -25.19
N LEU A 130 27.57 17.11 -26.23
CA LEU A 130 26.38 16.75 -26.99
C LEU A 130 26.83 15.88 -28.19
N PRO A 131 26.29 14.67 -28.40
CA PRO A 131 26.69 13.85 -29.53
C PRO A 131 26.25 14.51 -30.83
N ILE A 132 27.20 14.70 -31.76
CA ILE A 132 26.95 15.19 -33.11
C ILE A 132 26.57 13.97 -33.94
N VAL A 133 25.31 13.92 -34.38
CA VAL A 133 24.67 12.83 -35.15
C VAL A 133 24.25 11.60 -34.32
N GLU A 134 23.08 11.06 -34.70
CA GLU A 134 22.21 10.04 -34.08
C GLU A 134 22.89 8.71 -33.68
N ASP A 135 23.75 8.75 -32.67
CA ASP A 135 24.30 7.54 -32.05
C ASP A 135 23.32 7.04 -30.97
N ASN A 136 22.22 6.42 -31.46
CA ASN A 136 21.03 6.03 -30.71
C ASN A 136 21.34 5.33 -29.37
N ILE A 137 20.86 5.93 -28.27
CA ILE A 137 20.83 5.34 -26.92
C ILE A 137 20.24 3.91 -26.94
N GLU A 138 19.30 3.66 -27.85
CA GLU A 138 18.65 2.38 -28.08
C GLU A 138 19.62 1.30 -28.60
N ILE A 139 20.56 1.65 -29.49
CA ILE A 139 21.59 0.71 -29.99
C ILE A 139 22.54 0.30 -28.86
N ARG A 140 22.92 1.24 -27.98
CA ARG A 140 23.77 0.93 -26.80
C ARG A 140 23.02 0.07 -25.77
N LYS A 141 21.72 0.32 -25.55
CA LYS A 141 20.85 -0.52 -24.71
C LYS A 141 20.73 -1.95 -25.28
N ASN A 142 20.53 -2.08 -26.59
CA ASN A 142 20.41 -3.37 -27.27
C ASN A 142 21.71 -4.18 -27.22
N ASN A 143 22.87 -3.54 -27.48
CA ASN A 143 24.18 -4.18 -27.38
C ASN A 143 24.51 -4.66 -25.96
N PHE A 144 24.11 -3.90 -24.93
CA PHE A 144 24.28 -4.33 -23.53
C PHE A 144 23.41 -5.54 -23.19
N LYS A 145 22.11 -5.51 -23.54
CA LYS A 145 21.18 -6.63 -23.34
C LYS A 145 21.66 -7.89 -24.06
N GLU A 146 22.17 -7.77 -25.28
CA GLU A 146 22.70 -8.93 -26.02
C GLU A 146 23.95 -9.54 -25.36
N ARG A 147 24.90 -8.71 -24.91
CA ARG A 147 26.07 -9.17 -24.15
C ARG A 147 25.66 -9.86 -22.85
N LEU A 148 24.65 -9.33 -22.16
CA LEU A 148 24.11 -9.92 -20.94
C LEU A 148 23.47 -11.28 -21.23
N ARG A 149 22.63 -11.39 -22.26
CA ARG A 149 22.01 -12.65 -22.70
C ARG A 149 23.06 -13.73 -23.01
N LYS A 150 24.14 -13.39 -23.70
CA LYS A 150 25.24 -14.34 -23.98
C LYS A 150 25.89 -14.85 -22.68
N LYS A 151 26.15 -13.96 -21.72
CA LYS A 151 26.69 -14.33 -20.40
C LYS A 151 25.72 -15.21 -19.61
N LEU A 152 24.43 -14.88 -19.62
CA LEU A 152 23.39 -15.64 -18.92
C LEU A 152 23.21 -17.04 -19.50
N LYS A 153 23.30 -17.21 -20.83
CA LYS A 153 23.25 -18.54 -21.47
C LYS A 153 24.39 -19.46 -21.01
N ILE A 154 25.62 -18.93 -20.92
CA ILE A 154 26.78 -19.70 -20.43
C ILE A 154 26.58 -20.06 -18.96
N LEU A 155 26.12 -19.11 -18.15
CA LEU A 155 25.84 -19.35 -16.73
C LEU A 155 24.70 -20.37 -16.55
N ALA A 156 23.66 -20.32 -17.38
CA ALA A 156 22.55 -21.25 -17.37
C ALA A 156 23.04 -22.69 -17.60
N ALA A 157 23.90 -22.91 -18.61
CA ALA A 157 24.50 -24.22 -18.85
C ALA A 157 25.24 -24.77 -17.62
N SER A 158 25.85 -23.89 -16.81
CA SER A 158 26.52 -24.29 -15.56
C SER A 158 25.53 -24.70 -14.46
N VAL A 159 24.32 -24.12 -14.41
CA VAL A 159 23.25 -24.51 -13.48
C VAL A 159 22.66 -25.88 -13.83
N TRP A 160 22.64 -26.23 -15.12
CA TRP A 160 22.22 -27.54 -15.60
C TRP A 160 23.30 -28.63 -15.44
N SER A 161 24.54 -28.27 -15.11
CA SER A 161 25.59 -29.25 -14.88
C SER A 161 25.41 -29.99 -13.55
N ASP A 162 25.80 -31.26 -13.49
CA ASP A 162 25.83 -32.06 -12.25
C ASP A 162 27.16 -31.92 -11.50
N ASN A 163 27.97 -30.91 -11.85
CA ASN A 163 29.23 -30.67 -11.17
C ASN A 163 28.96 -29.98 -9.81
N ASN A 164 29.21 -30.73 -8.73
CA ASN A 164 29.03 -30.32 -7.33
C ASN A 164 29.80 -29.06 -6.91
N SER A 165 30.77 -28.59 -7.71
CA SER A 165 31.47 -27.33 -7.46
C SER A 165 30.95 -26.17 -8.31
N LEU A 166 30.63 -26.42 -9.60
CA LEU A 166 30.22 -25.38 -10.54
C LEU A 166 28.75 -25.01 -10.42
N GLN A 167 27.88 -26.00 -10.18
CA GLN A 167 26.43 -25.78 -10.09
C GLN A 167 26.06 -24.83 -8.93
N PRO A 168 26.52 -25.03 -7.67
CA PRO A 168 26.17 -24.10 -6.58
C PRO A 168 26.71 -22.68 -6.80
N GLN A 169 27.90 -22.55 -7.39
CA GLN A 169 28.47 -21.24 -7.74
C GLN A 169 27.65 -20.53 -8.81
N ALA A 170 27.17 -21.27 -9.81
CA ALA A 170 26.34 -20.73 -10.88
C ALA A 170 24.98 -20.26 -10.34
N ILE A 171 24.33 -21.05 -9.49
CA ILE A 171 23.06 -20.68 -8.83
C ILE A 171 23.28 -19.42 -7.99
N THR A 172 24.33 -19.38 -7.16
CA THR A 172 24.66 -18.21 -6.33
C THR A 172 24.86 -16.94 -7.18
N ARG A 173 25.48 -17.05 -8.35
CA ARG A 173 25.64 -15.93 -9.28
C ARG A 173 24.31 -15.45 -9.83
N PHE A 174 23.40 -16.34 -10.21
CA PHE A 174 22.03 -15.96 -10.61
C PHE A 174 21.30 -15.27 -9.48
N THR A 175 21.35 -15.82 -8.27
CA THR A 175 20.70 -15.25 -7.10
C THR A 175 21.22 -13.85 -6.78
N LYS A 176 22.54 -13.62 -6.87
CA LYS A 176 23.14 -12.28 -6.74
C LYS A 176 22.69 -11.30 -7.82
N LEU A 177 22.44 -11.77 -9.05
CA LEU A 177 21.91 -10.92 -10.12
C LEU A 177 20.45 -10.54 -9.86
N LEU A 178 19.65 -11.49 -9.39
CA LEU A 178 18.22 -11.32 -9.09
C LEU A 178 17.98 -10.46 -7.83
N SER A 179 18.85 -10.54 -6.84
CA SER A 179 18.74 -9.77 -5.58
C SER A 179 19.07 -8.28 -5.72
N LYS A 180 19.39 -7.79 -6.92
CA LYS A 180 19.67 -6.36 -7.14
C LYS A 180 18.38 -5.55 -7.04
N LYS A 181 18.29 -4.68 -6.03
CA LYS A 181 17.12 -3.81 -5.76
C LYS A 181 16.70 -2.95 -6.96
N TYR A 182 17.64 -2.58 -7.83
CA TYR A 182 17.38 -1.85 -9.06
C TYR A 182 18.02 -2.58 -10.25
N LYS A 183 17.27 -2.73 -11.36
CA LYS A 183 17.74 -3.33 -12.62
C LYS A 183 18.15 -4.82 -12.53
N ALA A 184 17.47 -5.62 -11.71
CA ALA A 184 17.62 -7.08 -11.81
C ALA A 184 17.15 -7.54 -13.22
N PRO A 185 17.96 -8.32 -13.95
CA PRO A 185 17.63 -8.75 -15.31
C PRO A 185 16.70 -9.96 -15.30
N ILE A 186 15.54 -9.82 -14.65
CA ILE A 186 14.61 -10.93 -14.35
C ILE A 186 14.10 -11.54 -15.64
N GLU A 187 13.77 -10.69 -16.61
CA GLU A 187 13.29 -11.14 -17.90
C GLU A 187 14.36 -11.89 -18.70
N GLU A 188 15.59 -11.38 -18.72
CA GLU A 188 16.69 -12.07 -19.39
C GLU A 188 17.06 -13.38 -18.68
N VAL A 189 16.85 -13.49 -17.36
CA VAL A 189 17.03 -14.73 -16.59
C VAL A 189 15.93 -15.75 -16.91
N ILE A 190 14.67 -15.33 -17.00
CA ILE A 190 13.57 -16.21 -17.44
C ILE A 190 13.82 -16.72 -18.86
N GLN A 191 14.20 -15.82 -19.78
CA GLN A 191 14.55 -16.17 -21.17
C GLN A 191 15.78 -17.08 -21.27
N ALA A 192 16.65 -17.12 -20.25
CA ALA A 192 17.77 -18.06 -20.18
C ALA A 192 17.33 -19.50 -19.83
N GLY A 193 16.04 -19.72 -19.51
CA GLY A 193 15.47 -21.06 -19.33
C GLY A 193 15.86 -21.74 -18.01
N VAL A 194 16.26 -20.98 -16.98
CA VAL A 194 16.74 -21.54 -15.70
C VAL A 194 15.64 -21.78 -14.67
N VAL A 195 14.44 -21.23 -14.86
CA VAL A 195 13.30 -21.39 -13.94
C VAL A 195 12.96 -22.86 -13.65
N PRO A 196 12.74 -23.75 -14.64
CA PRO A 196 12.45 -25.17 -14.37
C PRO A 196 13.56 -25.84 -13.55
N ARG A 197 14.82 -25.49 -13.81
CA ARG A 197 15.95 -26.03 -13.05
C ARG A 197 15.96 -25.53 -11.61
N PHE A 198 15.64 -24.27 -11.34
CA PHE A 198 15.50 -23.78 -9.96
C PHE A 198 14.37 -24.50 -9.21
N VAL A 199 13.27 -24.85 -9.89
CA VAL A 199 12.20 -25.66 -9.30
C VAL A 199 12.69 -27.06 -8.96
N GLU A 200 13.39 -27.72 -9.88
CA GLU A 200 13.98 -29.05 -9.65
C GLU A 200 14.99 -29.04 -8.48
N LEU A 201 15.82 -27.99 -8.39
CA LEU A 201 16.84 -27.84 -7.36
C LEU A 201 16.29 -27.66 -5.94
N LEU A 202 14.98 -27.41 -5.78
CA LEU A 202 14.31 -27.52 -4.47
C LEU A 202 14.34 -28.96 -3.94
N GLY A 203 14.51 -29.97 -4.80
CA GLY A 203 14.69 -31.37 -4.39
C GLY A 203 16.16 -31.76 -4.13
N SER A 204 17.10 -30.82 -4.18
CA SER A 204 18.53 -31.13 -4.04
C SER A 204 18.88 -31.68 -2.65
N PRO A 205 19.78 -32.68 -2.54
CA PRO A 205 20.26 -33.15 -1.25
C PRO A 205 21.07 -32.09 -0.48
N SER A 206 21.54 -31.03 -1.14
CA SER A 206 22.31 -29.96 -0.51
C SER A 206 21.41 -28.81 -0.06
N ASP A 207 21.40 -28.55 1.25
CA ASP A 207 20.62 -27.46 1.87
C ASP A 207 20.95 -26.10 1.25
N GLY A 208 22.24 -25.79 1.11
CA GLY A 208 22.68 -24.54 0.49
C GLY A 208 22.21 -24.39 -0.97
N VAL A 209 22.07 -25.49 -1.72
CA VAL A 209 21.52 -25.45 -3.09
C VAL A 209 20.02 -25.17 -3.04
N ARG A 210 19.26 -25.84 -2.16
CA ARG A 210 17.82 -25.61 -1.99
C ARG A 210 17.55 -24.16 -1.58
N GLU A 211 18.35 -23.62 -0.66
CA GLU A 211 18.25 -22.23 -0.20
C GLU A 211 18.50 -21.20 -1.31
N GLN A 212 19.53 -21.41 -2.12
CA GLN A 212 19.79 -20.51 -3.24
C GLN A 212 18.72 -20.62 -4.32
N ALA A 213 18.17 -21.82 -4.55
CA ALA A 213 17.06 -22.05 -5.47
C ALA A 213 15.78 -21.33 -5.01
N VAL A 214 15.38 -21.50 -3.75
CA VAL A 214 14.18 -20.81 -3.22
C VAL A 214 14.36 -19.28 -3.24
N LEU A 215 15.58 -18.77 -2.97
CA LEU A 215 15.86 -17.33 -3.05
C LEU A 215 15.75 -16.79 -4.49
N ALA A 216 16.28 -17.53 -5.47
CA ALA A 216 16.16 -17.17 -6.88
C ALA A 216 14.69 -17.12 -7.31
N LEU A 217 13.91 -18.16 -6.96
CA LEU A 217 12.48 -18.22 -7.25
C LEU A 217 11.71 -17.08 -6.57
N ARG A 218 12.00 -16.78 -5.30
CA ARG A 218 11.38 -15.67 -4.56
C ARG A 218 11.54 -14.33 -5.29
N ASN A 219 12.77 -14.03 -5.73
CA ASN A 219 13.04 -12.78 -6.42
C ASN A 219 12.35 -12.70 -7.78
N ILE A 220 12.22 -13.82 -8.50
CA ILE A 220 11.47 -13.89 -9.77
C ILE A 220 9.98 -13.68 -9.51
N VAL A 221 9.41 -14.42 -8.57
CA VAL A 221 7.98 -14.34 -8.19
C VAL A 221 7.59 -12.94 -7.72
N GLY A 222 8.49 -12.24 -7.02
CA GLY A 222 8.24 -10.89 -6.51
C GLY A 222 8.33 -9.75 -7.50
N ASP A 223 8.70 -9.99 -8.76
CA ASP A 223 8.80 -8.91 -9.74
C ASP A 223 7.46 -8.51 -10.36
N SER A 224 6.64 -9.49 -10.75
CA SER A 224 5.35 -9.25 -11.41
C SER A 224 4.42 -10.47 -11.34
N PRO A 225 3.08 -10.27 -11.45
CA PRO A 225 2.12 -11.37 -11.53
C PRO A 225 2.43 -12.36 -12.66
N ARG A 226 2.96 -11.87 -13.79
CA ARG A 226 3.41 -12.72 -14.90
C ARG A 226 4.54 -13.66 -14.48
N CYS A 227 5.54 -13.15 -13.76
CA CYS A 227 6.66 -13.97 -13.29
C CYS A 227 6.19 -15.03 -12.27
N ARG A 228 5.25 -14.67 -11.39
CA ARG A 228 4.57 -15.63 -10.51
C ARG A 228 3.94 -16.78 -11.30
N ASP A 229 3.15 -16.46 -12.34
CA ASP A 229 2.44 -17.46 -13.14
C ASP A 229 3.39 -18.35 -13.94
N ILE A 230 4.51 -17.81 -14.41
CA ILE A 230 5.58 -18.59 -15.04
C ILE A 230 6.15 -19.61 -14.05
N VAL A 231 6.54 -19.19 -12.84
CA VAL A 231 7.12 -20.12 -11.85
C VAL A 231 6.09 -21.16 -11.42
N LEU A 232 4.84 -20.76 -11.21
CA LEU A 232 3.75 -21.67 -10.89
C LEU A 232 3.50 -22.69 -12.02
N GLY A 233 3.49 -22.24 -13.28
CA GLY A 233 3.30 -23.08 -14.47
C GLY A 233 4.41 -24.12 -14.67
N HIS A 234 5.60 -23.92 -14.08
CA HIS A 234 6.67 -24.92 -14.04
C HIS A 234 6.53 -25.92 -12.88
N GLY A 235 5.38 -25.94 -12.18
CA GLY A 235 5.10 -26.94 -11.14
C GLY A 235 5.78 -26.68 -9.79
N ALA A 236 6.12 -25.43 -9.48
CA ALA A 236 6.86 -25.07 -8.26
C ALA A 236 6.11 -25.35 -6.94
N LEU A 237 4.78 -25.50 -6.98
CA LEU A 237 3.95 -25.63 -5.77
C LEU A 237 4.34 -26.81 -4.87
N LEU A 238 4.37 -28.03 -5.41
CA LEU A 238 4.63 -29.24 -4.63
C LEU A 238 6.07 -29.28 -4.08
N PRO A 239 7.12 -28.96 -4.88
CA PRO A 239 8.48 -28.89 -4.37
C PRO A 239 8.65 -27.86 -3.24
N LEU A 240 7.95 -26.72 -3.29
CA LEU A 240 7.96 -25.72 -2.22
C LEU A 240 7.26 -26.22 -0.96
N LEU A 241 6.12 -26.89 -1.09
CA LEU A 241 5.43 -27.51 0.05
C LEU A 241 6.31 -28.55 0.76
N ALA A 242 7.09 -29.32 0.01
CA ALA A 242 8.03 -30.29 0.58
C ALA A 242 9.14 -29.63 1.43
N GLN A 243 9.46 -28.36 1.18
CA GLN A 243 10.43 -27.61 1.99
C GLN A 243 9.87 -27.19 3.36
N LEU A 244 8.55 -27.22 3.55
CA LEU A 244 7.89 -26.79 4.80
C LEU A 244 7.69 -27.96 5.77
N ASN A 245 8.79 -28.64 6.11
CA ASN A 245 8.82 -29.75 7.05
C ASN A 245 9.40 -29.34 8.42
N GLN A 246 9.28 -30.22 9.41
CA GLN A 246 9.69 -29.96 10.80
C GLN A 246 11.20 -29.73 11.01
N HIS A 247 12.04 -30.08 10.02
CA HIS A 247 13.49 -29.94 10.08
C HIS A 247 13.99 -28.74 9.27
N ALA A 248 13.09 -27.99 8.64
CA ALA A 248 13.48 -26.85 7.81
C ALA A 248 13.96 -25.68 8.66
N GLU A 249 15.10 -25.10 8.28
CA GLU A 249 15.61 -23.88 8.91
C GLU A 249 14.70 -22.68 8.65
N LEU A 250 14.74 -21.69 9.56
CA LEU A 250 13.94 -20.47 9.47
C LEU A 250 14.11 -19.73 8.13
N TYR A 251 15.32 -19.72 7.57
CA TYR A 251 15.57 -19.10 6.27
C TYR A 251 14.73 -19.75 5.16
N MET A 252 14.71 -21.09 5.09
CA MET A 252 13.90 -21.84 4.13
C MET A 252 12.41 -21.56 4.36
N LEU A 253 11.95 -21.66 5.62
CA LEU A 253 10.55 -21.44 5.98
C LEU A 253 10.06 -20.04 5.56
N ARG A 254 10.83 -18.99 5.86
CA ARG A 254 10.47 -17.60 5.50
C ARG A 254 10.32 -17.43 3.98
N ASN A 255 11.28 -17.92 3.19
CA ASN A 255 11.27 -17.73 1.75
C ASN A 255 10.21 -18.60 1.05
N ALA A 256 10.07 -19.87 1.43
CA ALA A 256 9.09 -20.77 0.85
C ALA A 256 7.66 -20.33 1.17
N THR A 257 7.37 -19.96 2.43
CA THR A 257 6.04 -19.47 2.84
C THR A 257 5.66 -18.19 2.09
N TRP A 258 6.61 -17.27 1.88
CA TRP A 258 6.37 -16.05 1.11
C TRP A 258 5.99 -16.33 -0.36
N ILE A 259 6.67 -17.29 -1.02
CA ILE A 259 6.35 -17.66 -2.40
C ILE A 259 4.95 -18.28 -2.46
N LEU A 260 4.65 -19.21 -1.56
CA LEU A 260 3.34 -19.86 -1.49
C LEU A 260 2.22 -18.85 -1.22
N ALA A 261 2.44 -17.87 -0.34
CA ALA A 261 1.52 -16.75 -0.12
C ALA A 261 1.25 -15.97 -1.41
N THR A 262 2.30 -15.76 -2.22
CA THR A 262 2.16 -15.05 -3.50
C THR A 262 1.40 -15.89 -4.54
N PHE A 263 1.56 -17.22 -4.54
CA PHE A 263 0.80 -18.14 -5.40
C PHE A 263 -0.68 -18.23 -5.06
N CYS A 264 -1.07 -17.88 -3.84
CA CYS A 264 -2.46 -17.91 -3.38
C CYS A 264 -3.28 -16.68 -3.85
N LYS A 265 -2.62 -15.60 -4.29
CA LYS A 265 -3.30 -14.35 -4.70
C LYS A 265 -4.27 -14.48 -5.90
N PRO A 266 -4.02 -15.32 -6.93
CA PRO A 266 -4.89 -15.42 -8.11
C PRO A 266 -5.86 -16.62 -8.18
N SER A 267 -5.63 -17.75 -7.50
CA SER A 267 -6.31 -19.04 -7.80
C SER A 267 -6.76 -19.81 -6.56
N PHE A 268 -8.02 -20.27 -6.58
CA PHE A 268 -8.64 -21.11 -5.54
C PHE A 268 -7.99 -22.50 -5.39
N ASP A 269 -7.67 -23.15 -6.51
CA ASP A 269 -7.18 -24.54 -6.50
C ASP A 269 -5.82 -24.67 -5.83
N GLN A 270 -4.98 -23.64 -5.99
CA GLN A 270 -3.66 -23.59 -5.36
C GLN A 270 -3.79 -23.49 -3.85
N VAL A 271 -4.70 -22.63 -3.37
CA VAL A 271 -4.88 -22.37 -1.95
C VAL A 271 -5.27 -23.64 -1.22
N LYS A 272 -6.22 -24.40 -1.77
CA LYS A 272 -6.68 -25.67 -1.18
C LYS A 272 -5.54 -26.65 -0.90
N LEU A 273 -4.52 -26.69 -1.75
CA LEU A 273 -3.34 -27.55 -1.59
C LEU A 273 -2.37 -27.04 -0.51
N VAL A 274 -2.29 -25.72 -0.32
CA VAL A 274 -1.34 -25.08 0.63
C VAL A 274 -1.93 -24.96 2.04
N LEU A 275 -3.26 -24.86 2.17
CA LEU A 275 -3.96 -24.61 3.44
C LEU A 275 -3.52 -25.49 4.61
N PRO A 276 -3.42 -26.83 4.49
CA PRO A 276 -3.05 -27.68 5.63
C PRO A 276 -1.66 -27.34 6.18
N THR A 277 -0.73 -26.97 5.30
CA THR A 277 0.63 -26.58 5.69
C THR A 277 0.65 -25.19 6.33
N LEU A 278 -0.13 -24.22 5.83
CA LEU A 278 -0.24 -22.90 6.45
C LEU A 278 -0.85 -22.98 7.84
N ALA A 279 -1.91 -23.79 8.01
CA ALA A 279 -2.51 -24.04 9.31
C ALA A 279 -1.48 -24.61 10.29
N ARG A 280 -0.66 -25.58 9.89
CA ARG A 280 0.42 -26.10 10.73
C ARG A 280 1.42 -25.01 11.11
N LEU A 281 1.89 -24.21 10.14
CA LEU A 281 2.89 -23.16 10.37
C LEU A 281 2.42 -22.08 11.34
N ILE A 282 1.13 -21.73 11.32
CA ILE A 282 0.56 -20.72 12.24
C ILE A 282 0.60 -21.20 13.70
N HIS A 283 0.47 -22.51 13.95
CA HIS A 283 0.48 -23.05 15.32
C HIS A 283 1.87 -23.46 15.81
N SER A 284 2.80 -23.75 14.90
CA SER A 284 4.06 -24.40 15.25
C SER A 284 5.28 -23.48 15.15
N ASN A 285 5.11 -22.18 14.88
CA ASN A 285 6.22 -21.29 14.61
C ASN A 285 5.97 -19.89 15.19
N ASP A 286 6.92 -19.37 15.95
CA ASP A 286 6.85 -18.02 16.54
C ASP A 286 7.50 -16.94 15.67
N ASP A 287 7.99 -17.30 14.47
CA ASP A 287 8.67 -16.37 13.57
C ASP A 287 7.69 -15.39 12.91
N GLU A 288 7.88 -14.10 13.22
CA GLU A 288 7.09 -12.97 12.69
C GLU A 288 6.82 -13.06 11.18
N VAL A 289 7.86 -13.37 10.40
CA VAL A 289 7.79 -13.34 8.93
C VAL A 289 7.04 -14.55 8.41
N VAL A 290 7.26 -15.73 8.99
CA VAL A 290 6.52 -16.95 8.62
C VAL A 290 5.03 -16.77 8.94
N LEU A 291 4.71 -16.30 10.15
CA LEU A 291 3.33 -16.07 10.58
C LEU A 291 2.63 -15.03 9.70
N THR A 292 3.28 -13.89 9.47
CA THR A 292 2.78 -12.83 8.57
C THR A 292 2.45 -13.39 7.20
N ASN A 293 3.42 -14.07 6.56
CA ASN A 293 3.20 -14.64 5.22
C ASN A 293 2.12 -15.72 5.21
N ALA A 294 2.01 -16.53 6.26
CA ALA A 294 0.98 -17.54 6.37
C ALA A 294 -0.43 -16.91 6.45
N CYS A 295 -0.59 -15.82 7.22
CA CYS A 295 -1.82 -15.03 7.23
C CYS A 295 -2.13 -14.47 5.83
N TRP A 296 -1.17 -13.82 5.17
CA TRP A 296 -1.34 -13.29 3.81
C TRP A 296 -1.70 -14.38 2.78
N ALA A 297 -1.20 -15.60 2.95
CA ALA A 297 -1.51 -16.72 2.05
C ALA A 297 -2.98 -17.17 2.16
N GLN A 298 -3.56 -17.08 3.35
CA GLN A 298 -4.98 -17.39 3.56
C GLN A 298 -5.92 -16.32 3.01
N MET A 299 -5.40 -15.10 2.83
CA MET A 299 -6.12 -14.00 2.22
C MET A 299 -6.29 -14.22 0.72
N THR A 300 -7.42 -14.82 0.35
CA THR A 300 -7.80 -15.01 -1.04
C THR A 300 -9.05 -14.19 -1.31
N LYS A 301 -9.15 -13.62 -2.51
CA LYS A 301 -10.36 -12.89 -2.93
C LYS A 301 -11.60 -13.80 -3.09
N SER A 302 -11.46 -15.10 -2.84
CA SER A 302 -12.54 -16.06 -3.01
C SER A 302 -13.36 -16.18 -1.73
N LYS A 303 -14.59 -15.62 -1.77
CA LYS A 303 -15.60 -15.78 -0.72
C LYS A 303 -15.87 -17.25 -0.35
N LEU A 304 -15.58 -18.22 -1.24
CA LEU A 304 -15.76 -19.66 -0.99
C LEU A 304 -14.69 -20.27 -0.04
N LEU A 305 -13.46 -19.73 -0.01
CA LEU A 305 -12.38 -20.27 0.82
C LEU A 305 -12.59 -19.98 2.30
N LEU A 306 -13.22 -18.86 2.59
CA LEU A 306 -13.68 -18.47 3.92
C LEU A 306 -14.71 -19.44 4.52
N LYS A 307 -15.18 -20.48 3.78
CA LYS A 307 -15.98 -21.65 4.26
C LYS A 307 -15.16 -22.90 4.64
N GLN A 308 -13.84 -22.94 4.35
CA GLN A 308 -12.97 -24.11 4.63
C GLN A 308 -11.72 -23.80 5.48
N VAL A 309 -11.35 -22.53 5.67
CA VAL A 309 -10.19 -22.11 6.50
C VAL A 309 -10.46 -22.19 8.02
N TYR A 310 -11.50 -22.93 8.43
CA TYR A 310 -12.11 -22.93 9.78
C TYR A 310 -11.22 -23.52 10.88
N VAL A 311 -10.18 -24.27 10.54
CA VAL A 311 -9.61 -25.25 11.48
C VAL A 311 -8.28 -24.79 12.08
N GLY A 312 -7.85 -23.54 11.86
CA GLY A 312 -6.50 -23.21 12.31
C GLY A 312 -6.07 -21.76 12.42
N VAL A 313 -7.00 -20.81 12.47
CA VAL A 313 -6.63 -19.44 12.81
C VAL A 313 -6.83 -19.27 14.31
N TRP A 314 -5.75 -19.44 15.06
CA TRP A 314 -5.73 -18.97 16.44
C TRP A 314 -5.78 -17.44 16.39
N TRP A 315 -6.90 -16.86 16.81
CA TRP A 315 -7.15 -15.41 16.85
C TRP A 315 -6.37 -14.71 17.96
N ASN A 316 -5.13 -15.14 18.21
CA ASN A 316 -4.35 -14.61 19.30
C ASN A 316 -3.79 -13.24 18.87
N PHE A 317 -4.68 -12.24 18.86
CA PHE A 317 -4.41 -10.81 18.72
C PHE A 317 -3.55 -10.26 19.86
N TRP A 318 -3.08 -11.14 20.74
CA TRP A 318 -2.06 -10.97 21.78
C TRP A 318 -0.64 -11.27 21.27
N HIS A 319 -0.42 -11.33 19.95
CA HIS A 319 0.91 -11.55 19.40
C HIS A 319 1.84 -10.37 19.72
N PRO A 320 3.11 -10.59 20.10
CA PRO A 320 4.05 -9.49 20.36
C PRO A 320 4.41 -8.66 19.12
N TYR A 321 4.05 -9.11 17.91
CA TYR A 321 4.44 -8.47 16.65
C TYR A 321 3.27 -7.76 15.97
N PRO A 322 3.32 -6.42 15.82
CA PRO A 322 2.28 -5.64 15.14
C PRO A 322 1.98 -6.09 13.69
N SER A 323 3.00 -6.58 12.97
CA SER A 323 2.87 -7.08 11.60
C SER A 323 1.99 -8.34 11.51
N VAL A 324 2.15 -9.25 12.47
CA VAL A 324 1.33 -10.46 12.60
C VAL A 324 -0.11 -10.09 12.96
N ILE A 325 -0.30 -9.19 13.93
CA ILE A 325 -1.62 -8.66 14.31
C ILE A 325 -2.30 -8.03 13.09
N THR A 326 -1.60 -7.14 12.37
CA THR A 326 -2.13 -6.45 11.20
C THR A 326 -2.58 -7.44 10.13
N SER A 327 -1.77 -8.45 9.83
CA SER A 327 -2.06 -9.46 8.80
C SER A 327 -3.23 -10.37 9.20
N ALA A 328 -3.29 -10.78 10.48
CA ALA A 328 -4.39 -11.56 11.02
C ALA A 328 -5.71 -10.76 11.02
N LEU A 329 -5.66 -9.49 11.43
CA LEU A 329 -6.80 -8.59 11.50
C LEU A 329 -7.36 -8.27 10.11
N TYR A 330 -6.47 -8.06 9.15
CA TYR A 330 -6.85 -7.88 7.76
C TYR A 330 -7.53 -9.15 7.21
N THR A 331 -7.03 -10.34 7.55
CA THR A 331 -7.69 -11.62 7.22
C THR A 331 -9.09 -11.68 7.83
N VAL A 332 -9.24 -11.39 9.12
CA VAL A 332 -10.54 -11.31 9.81
C VAL A 332 -11.51 -10.39 9.12
N GLY A 333 -11.08 -9.16 8.82
CA GLY A 333 -11.93 -8.16 8.18
C GLY A 333 -12.48 -8.62 6.82
N HIS A 334 -11.70 -9.39 6.05
CA HIS A 334 -12.18 -10.05 4.83
C HIS A 334 -13.15 -11.19 5.11
N ILE A 335 -12.95 -11.98 6.17
CA ILE A 335 -13.90 -13.05 6.56
C ILE A 335 -15.27 -12.45 6.87
N VAL A 336 -15.31 -11.42 7.71
CA VAL A 336 -16.55 -10.77 8.16
C VAL A 336 -17.20 -9.87 7.12
N SER A 337 -16.50 -9.56 6.01
CA SER A 337 -17.10 -8.94 4.82
C SER A 337 -17.90 -9.94 3.94
N GLY A 338 -17.94 -11.20 4.38
CA GLY A 338 -18.59 -12.32 3.72
C GLY A 338 -20.11 -12.40 3.96
N ASP A 339 -20.64 -13.62 3.96
CA ASP A 339 -22.03 -13.89 4.34
C ASP A 339 -22.20 -13.98 5.87
N ASP A 340 -23.44 -13.91 6.37
CA ASP A 340 -23.74 -13.99 7.80
C ASP A 340 -23.14 -15.26 8.46
N VAL A 341 -23.06 -16.38 7.74
CA VAL A 341 -22.49 -17.63 8.28
C VAL A 341 -20.99 -17.48 8.54
N GLN A 342 -20.28 -16.77 7.65
CA GLN A 342 -18.86 -16.45 7.80
C GLN A 342 -18.61 -15.51 8.97
N THR A 343 -19.42 -14.45 9.08
CA THR A 343 -19.37 -13.51 10.20
C THR A 343 -19.64 -14.20 11.53
N GLN A 344 -20.66 -15.08 11.59
CA GLN A 344 -21.01 -15.82 12.81
C GLN A 344 -19.89 -16.75 13.28
N CYS A 345 -19.16 -17.35 12.34
CA CYS A 345 -18.00 -18.17 12.68
C CYS A 345 -16.93 -17.37 13.41
N VAL A 346 -16.62 -16.16 12.93
CA VAL A 346 -15.62 -15.29 13.57
C VAL A 346 -16.06 -14.91 14.98
N ILE A 347 -17.34 -14.57 15.16
CA ILE A 347 -17.92 -14.24 16.49
C ILE A 347 -17.84 -15.44 17.44
N SER A 348 -18.19 -16.65 16.96
CA SER A 348 -18.22 -17.87 17.76
C SER A 348 -16.84 -18.28 18.30
N HIS A 349 -15.76 -17.78 17.70
CA HIS A 349 -14.39 -17.98 18.17
C HIS A 349 -13.86 -16.80 19.02
N GLN A 350 -14.74 -16.05 19.67
CA GLN A 350 -14.41 -14.96 20.62
C GLN A 350 -13.63 -13.78 20.02
N ALA A 351 -13.70 -13.57 18.69
CA ALA A 351 -12.98 -12.48 18.03
C ALA A 351 -13.37 -11.09 18.57
N LEU A 352 -14.61 -10.91 19.04
CA LEU A 352 -15.10 -9.64 19.59
C LEU A 352 -14.33 -9.17 20.83
N LEU A 353 -13.98 -10.08 21.75
CA LEU A 353 -13.19 -9.75 22.93
C LEU A 353 -11.78 -9.28 22.53
N CYS A 354 -11.20 -9.92 21.52
CA CYS A 354 -9.91 -9.52 20.99
C CYS A 354 -9.96 -8.16 20.29
N LEU A 355 -11.00 -7.91 19.48
CA LEU A 355 -11.21 -6.62 18.82
C LEU A 355 -11.35 -5.50 19.86
N LEU A 356 -12.12 -5.72 20.94
CA LEU A 356 -12.20 -4.79 22.07
C LEU A 356 -10.83 -4.48 22.68
N ASN A 357 -10.01 -5.52 22.91
CA ASN A 357 -8.65 -5.37 23.44
C ASN A 357 -7.75 -4.50 22.53
N LEU A 358 -7.88 -4.64 21.21
CA LEU A 358 -7.14 -3.84 20.24
C LEU A 358 -7.58 -2.36 20.24
N LEU A 359 -8.88 -2.10 20.42
CA LEU A 359 -9.41 -0.73 20.48
C LEU A 359 -9.00 0.01 21.76
N THR A 360 -9.07 -0.68 22.90
CA THR A 360 -8.89 -0.10 24.24
C THR A 360 -7.44 0.12 24.63
N ASN A 361 -6.53 -0.78 24.25
CA ASN A 361 -5.12 -0.67 24.60
C ASN A 361 -4.32 0.24 23.66
N ASN A 362 -3.05 0.44 24.01
CA ASN A 362 -2.12 1.26 23.25
C ASN A 362 -1.52 0.50 22.05
N TYR A 363 -2.33 0.32 21.01
CA TYR A 363 -1.89 -0.20 19.70
C TYR A 363 -1.73 0.91 18.67
N GLU A 364 -0.96 0.63 17.61
CA GLU A 364 -0.80 1.52 16.46
C GLU A 364 -2.14 1.91 15.82
N LYS A 365 -2.20 3.12 15.28
CA LYS A 365 -3.41 3.69 14.68
C LYS A 365 -3.95 2.83 13.53
N SER A 366 -3.06 2.25 12.73
CA SER A 366 -3.36 1.31 11.64
C SER A 366 -4.10 0.05 12.13
N ILE A 367 -3.71 -0.49 13.29
CA ILE A 367 -4.36 -1.66 13.89
C ILE A 367 -5.76 -1.29 14.38
N LYS A 368 -5.90 -0.13 15.05
CA LYS A 368 -7.21 0.36 15.49
C LYS A 368 -8.16 0.64 14.32
N GLU A 369 -7.65 1.21 13.24
CA GLU A 369 -8.39 1.43 12.00
C GLU A 369 -8.92 0.11 11.42
N LEU A 370 -8.06 -0.89 11.28
CA LEU A 370 -8.47 -2.22 10.79
C LEU A 370 -9.44 -2.93 11.74
N ALA A 371 -9.31 -2.73 13.05
CA ALA A 371 -10.23 -3.28 14.04
C ALA A 371 -11.61 -2.66 13.91
N CYS A 372 -11.69 -1.32 13.79
CA CYS A 372 -12.93 -0.62 13.53
C CYS A 372 -13.56 -1.07 12.20
N TRP A 373 -12.75 -1.25 11.15
CA TRP A 373 -13.23 -1.75 9.86
C TRP A 373 -13.83 -3.16 9.96
N ALA A 374 -13.15 -4.09 10.65
CA ALA A 374 -13.69 -5.42 10.89
C ALA A 374 -15.00 -5.37 11.69
N ILE A 375 -15.07 -4.55 12.75
CA ILE A 375 -16.30 -4.38 13.53
C ILE A 375 -17.43 -3.80 12.67
N SER A 376 -17.16 -2.84 11.78
CA SER A 376 -18.19 -2.27 10.90
C SER A 376 -18.81 -3.29 9.95
N ASN A 377 -18.03 -4.29 9.52
CA ASN A 377 -18.53 -5.40 8.72
C ASN A 377 -19.36 -6.38 9.56
N ILE A 378 -18.98 -6.60 10.83
CA ILE A 378 -19.77 -7.43 11.76
C ILE A 378 -21.12 -6.78 12.06
N THR A 379 -21.15 -5.47 12.33
CA THR A 379 -22.40 -4.75 12.63
C THR A 379 -23.29 -4.54 11.40
N ALA A 380 -22.77 -4.75 10.19
CA ALA A 380 -23.56 -4.78 8.96
C ALA A 380 -24.34 -6.11 8.77
N GLY A 381 -24.13 -7.08 9.67
CA GLY A 381 -24.77 -8.40 9.64
C GLY A 381 -26.19 -8.41 10.22
N ASN A 382 -26.64 -9.58 10.66
CA ASN A 382 -27.98 -9.77 11.22
C ASN A 382 -28.09 -9.36 12.71
N GLU A 383 -29.30 -9.46 13.25
CA GLU A 383 -29.63 -9.05 14.62
C GLU A 383 -28.79 -9.76 15.70
N GLU A 384 -28.58 -11.07 15.58
CA GLU A 384 -27.76 -11.84 16.52
C GLU A 384 -26.29 -11.36 16.53
N GLN A 385 -25.79 -10.96 15.37
CA GLN A 385 -24.41 -10.49 15.20
C GLN A 385 -24.20 -9.10 15.78
N ILE A 386 -25.16 -8.21 15.54
CA ILE A 386 -25.19 -6.88 16.15
C ILE A 386 -25.30 -7.00 17.67
N GLN A 387 -26.19 -7.86 18.16
CA GLN A 387 -26.37 -8.15 19.58
C GLN A 387 -25.07 -8.63 20.24
N ALA A 388 -24.32 -9.51 19.59
CA ALA A 388 -23.02 -9.97 20.08
C ALA A 388 -22.01 -8.82 20.26
N VAL A 389 -22.02 -7.80 19.38
CA VAL A 389 -21.16 -6.60 19.51
C VAL A 389 -21.53 -5.77 20.73
N PHE A 390 -22.84 -5.64 21.02
CA PHE A 390 -23.31 -4.97 22.23
C PHE A 390 -22.92 -5.73 23.50
N GLU A 391 -23.12 -7.05 23.53
CA GLU A 391 -22.74 -7.91 24.67
C GLU A 391 -21.24 -7.89 24.95
N ALA A 392 -20.42 -7.69 23.90
CA ALA A 392 -18.98 -7.50 24.01
C ALA A 392 -18.57 -6.10 24.51
N ASN A 393 -19.50 -5.18 24.79
CA ASN A 393 -19.25 -3.79 25.21
C ASN A 393 -18.36 -2.97 24.26
N ILE A 394 -18.37 -3.30 22.96
CA ILE A 394 -17.53 -2.65 21.95
C ILE A 394 -18.02 -1.23 21.65
N ILE A 395 -19.32 -0.98 21.71
CA ILE A 395 -19.93 0.30 21.34
C ILE A 395 -19.40 1.44 22.19
N THR A 396 -19.23 1.25 23.50
CA THR A 396 -18.60 2.24 24.39
C THR A 396 -17.20 2.65 23.93
N SER A 397 -16.38 1.68 23.50
CA SER A 397 -15.04 1.96 22.98
C SER A 397 -15.08 2.68 21.63
N LEU A 398 -16.02 2.34 20.74
CA LEU A 398 -16.21 3.05 19.48
C LEU A 398 -16.62 4.51 19.69
N VAL A 399 -17.53 4.76 20.64
CA VAL A 399 -17.96 6.12 21.01
C VAL A 399 -16.78 6.95 21.53
N GLN A 400 -15.92 6.38 22.37
CA GLN A 400 -14.68 7.04 22.83
C GLN A 400 -13.71 7.35 21.68
N LEU A 401 -13.61 6.46 20.69
CA LEU A 401 -12.78 6.67 19.50
C LEU A 401 -13.34 7.76 18.60
N LEU A 402 -14.67 7.87 18.43
CA LEU A 402 -15.28 8.95 17.66
C LEU A 402 -14.91 10.35 18.17
N GLN A 403 -14.73 10.50 19.49
CA GLN A 403 -14.35 11.76 20.09
C GLN A 403 -12.86 12.05 19.87
N ASN A 404 -11.99 11.07 20.12
CA ASN A 404 -10.56 11.31 20.33
C ASN A 404 -9.63 10.81 19.21
N ALA A 405 -10.11 9.96 18.29
CA ALA A 405 -9.26 9.32 17.28
C ALA A 405 -9.03 10.19 16.03
N GLU A 406 -8.16 9.72 15.12
CA GLU A 406 -7.95 10.35 13.82
C GLU A 406 -9.09 10.05 12.83
N PHE A 407 -9.18 10.85 11.78
CA PHE A 407 -10.25 10.82 10.79
C PHE A 407 -10.59 9.41 10.25
N TYR A 408 -9.61 8.61 9.84
CA TYR A 408 -9.86 7.26 9.29
C TYR A 408 -10.44 6.28 10.31
N ILE A 409 -9.98 6.34 11.55
CA ILE A 409 -10.54 5.54 12.65
C ILE A 409 -11.98 6.00 12.94
N LYS A 410 -12.22 7.32 12.95
CA LYS A 410 -13.56 7.87 13.13
C LYS A 410 -14.51 7.38 12.04
N LYS A 411 -14.10 7.44 10.76
CA LYS A 411 -14.91 6.97 9.62
C LYS A 411 -15.41 5.53 9.81
N HIS A 412 -14.52 4.60 10.14
CA HIS A 412 -14.92 3.20 10.36
C HIS A 412 -15.74 3.00 11.64
N ALA A 413 -15.41 3.70 12.73
CA ALA A 413 -16.20 3.66 13.96
C ALA A 413 -17.63 4.22 13.76
N THR A 414 -17.77 5.28 12.96
CA THR A 414 -19.07 5.87 12.59
C THR A 414 -19.90 4.87 11.80
N CYS A 415 -19.29 4.19 10.83
CA CYS A 415 -19.96 3.12 10.06
C CYS A 415 -20.41 1.99 10.98
N ALA A 416 -19.54 1.53 11.89
CA ALA A 416 -19.87 0.47 12.84
C ALA A 416 -21.06 0.83 13.74
N ILE A 417 -21.07 2.05 14.29
CA ILE A 417 -22.16 2.56 15.13
C ILE A 417 -23.44 2.72 14.32
N SER A 418 -23.37 3.36 13.14
CA SER A 418 -24.54 3.59 12.28
C SER A 418 -25.21 2.27 11.88
N ASN A 419 -24.44 1.25 11.51
CA ASN A 419 -24.99 -0.08 11.20
C ASN A 419 -25.67 -0.71 12.44
N ALA A 420 -25.07 -0.57 13.62
CA ALA A 420 -25.64 -1.10 14.86
C ALA A 420 -26.97 -0.41 15.25
N THR A 421 -27.19 0.85 14.86
CA THR A 421 -28.45 1.57 15.15
C THR A 421 -29.67 1.01 14.39
N PHE A 422 -29.48 0.27 13.29
CA PHE A 422 -30.60 -0.23 12.47
C PHE A 422 -31.51 -1.22 13.22
N ARG A 423 -30.97 -1.87 14.27
CA ARG A 423 -31.65 -2.90 15.07
C ARG A 423 -31.37 -2.80 16.57
N GLY A 424 -30.72 -1.71 17.01
CA GLY A 424 -30.38 -1.53 18.43
C GLY A 424 -31.63 -1.31 19.28
N THR A 425 -31.68 -1.93 20.46
CA THR A 425 -32.71 -1.66 21.47
C THR A 425 -32.50 -0.29 22.14
N HIS A 426 -33.49 0.18 22.90
CA HIS A 426 -33.42 1.47 23.60
C HIS A 426 -32.16 1.63 24.47
N ASP A 427 -31.79 0.58 25.21
CA ASP A 427 -30.62 0.52 26.10
C ASP A 427 -29.30 0.56 25.33
N GLN A 428 -29.31 0.07 24.10
CA GLN A 428 -28.17 -0.04 23.20
C GLN A 428 -27.86 1.29 22.50
N ILE A 429 -28.90 2.02 22.08
CA ILE A 429 -28.79 3.36 21.47
C ILE A 429 -28.47 4.43 22.53
N GLY A 430 -28.94 4.24 23.77
CA GLY A 430 -28.71 5.13 24.91
C GLY A 430 -27.25 5.29 25.35
N GLN A 431 -26.29 4.55 24.78
CA GLN A 431 -24.85 4.57 25.15
C GLN A 431 -24.10 5.84 24.68
N GLY A 432 -24.79 6.96 24.46
CA GLY A 432 -24.16 8.25 24.15
C GLY A 432 -23.64 8.39 22.72
N CYS A 433 -24.18 7.61 21.76
CA CYS A 433 -23.76 7.68 20.36
C CYS A 433 -24.26 8.93 19.61
N ILE A 434 -25.34 9.57 20.08
CA ILE A 434 -26.00 10.71 19.42
C ILE A 434 -25.05 11.91 19.27
N LYS A 435 -24.42 12.36 20.37
CA LYS A 435 -23.54 13.53 20.33
C LYS A 435 -22.38 13.37 19.33
N PRO A 436 -21.59 12.29 19.36
CA PRO A 436 -20.54 12.05 18.36
C PRO A 436 -21.04 12.04 16.91
N LEU A 437 -22.23 11.47 16.64
CA LEU A 437 -22.82 11.46 15.30
C LEU A 437 -23.20 12.88 14.86
N CYS A 438 -23.84 13.67 15.73
CA CYS A 438 -24.18 15.07 15.46
C CYS A 438 -22.93 15.94 15.27
N ASP A 439 -21.86 15.71 16.01
CA ASP A 439 -20.59 16.45 15.87
C ASP A 439 -19.90 16.18 14.52
N LEU A 440 -20.11 14.98 13.94
CA LEU A 440 -19.56 14.60 12.63
C LEU A 440 -20.39 15.07 11.42
N LEU A 441 -21.57 15.67 11.61
CA LEU A 441 -22.34 16.25 10.51
C LEU A 441 -21.64 17.42 9.80
N ASN A 442 -20.71 18.08 10.48
CA ASN A 442 -19.88 19.16 9.92
C ASN A 442 -18.61 18.63 9.22
N CYS A 443 -18.49 17.32 9.03
CA CYS A 443 -17.33 16.69 8.39
C CYS A 443 -17.27 17.07 6.90
N PRO A 444 -16.10 17.40 6.33
CA PRO A 444 -15.96 17.71 4.90
C PRO A 444 -16.11 16.49 3.99
N ASP A 445 -16.03 15.27 4.54
CA ASP A 445 -16.18 14.03 3.79
C ASP A 445 -17.67 13.66 3.66
N PRO A 446 -18.23 13.64 2.44
CA PRO A 446 -19.66 13.43 2.23
C PRO A 446 -20.13 12.03 2.60
N GLU A 447 -19.25 11.03 2.53
CA GLU A 447 -19.56 9.65 2.91
C GLU A 447 -19.79 9.56 4.42
N VAL A 448 -18.91 10.17 5.23
CA VAL A 448 -19.08 10.24 6.70
C VAL A 448 -20.38 10.95 7.08
N VAL A 449 -20.72 12.07 6.43
CA VAL A 449 -21.97 12.82 6.70
C VAL A 449 -23.19 11.95 6.40
N THR A 450 -23.18 11.25 5.26
CA THR A 450 -24.28 10.34 4.87
C THR A 450 -24.46 9.20 5.86
N ILE A 451 -23.36 8.58 6.32
CA ILE A 451 -23.39 7.52 7.34
C ILE A 451 -23.93 8.05 8.67
N CYS A 452 -23.58 9.28 9.06
CA CYS A 452 -24.11 9.91 10.28
C CYS A 452 -25.60 10.17 10.18
N LEU A 453 -26.07 10.75 9.07
CA LEU A 453 -27.50 10.96 8.82
C LEU A 453 -28.27 9.64 8.85
N GLN A 454 -27.73 8.58 8.25
CA GLN A 454 -28.36 7.27 8.30
C GLN A 454 -28.48 6.72 9.73
N GLY A 455 -27.46 6.92 10.56
CA GLY A 455 -27.48 6.49 11.95
C GLY A 455 -28.50 7.28 12.78
N LEU A 456 -28.56 8.60 12.60
CA LEU A 456 -29.52 9.46 13.28
C LEU A 456 -30.97 9.17 12.85
N GLU A 457 -31.20 8.90 11.56
CA GLU A 457 -32.52 8.49 11.05
C GLU A 457 -32.99 7.18 11.72
N ASN A 458 -32.11 6.19 11.84
CA ASN A 458 -32.45 4.93 12.49
C ASN A 458 -32.81 5.15 13.96
N ILE A 459 -32.04 5.97 14.67
CA ILE A 459 -32.30 6.33 16.07
C ILE A 459 -33.67 7.02 16.22
N LEU A 460 -33.98 7.98 15.34
CA LEU A 460 -35.28 8.68 15.34
C LEU A 460 -36.44 7.71 15.11
N LYS A 461 -36.29 6.77 14.17
CA LYS A 461 -37.31 5.73 13.88
C LYS A 461 -37.58 4.82 15.08
N VAL A 462 -36.53 4.46 15.85
CA VAL A 462 -36.71 3.70 17.09
C VAL A 462 -37.55 4.52 18.07
N GLY A 463 -37.17 5.78 18.33
CA GLY A 463 -37.92 6.64 19.25
C GLY A 463 -39.37 6.88 18.85
N GLU A 464 -39.66 6.94 17.54
CA GLU A 464 -41.03 7.08 17.06
C GLU A 464 -41.84 5.78 17.26
N ALA A 465 -41.21 4.61 17.11
CA ALA A 465 -41.83 3.33 17.45
C ALA A 465 -42.18 3.26 18.95
N ASP A 466 -41.29 3.70 19.83
CA ASP A 466 -41.50 3.67 21.29
C ASP A 466 -42.58 4.65 21.77
N LYS A 467 -42.62 5.84 21.16
CA LYS A 467 -43.73 6.80 21.34
C LYS A 467 -45.06 6.18 20.95
N ASN A 468 -45.12 5.50 19.80
CA ASN A 468 -46.35 4.85 19.32
C ASN A 468 -46.77 3.65 20.18
N MET A 469 -45.84 2.97 20.85
CA MET A 469 -46.14 1.88 21.79
C MET A 469 -46.52 2.37 23.19
N GLY A 470 -46.48 3.67 23.48
CA GLY A 470 -46.88 4.26 24.76
C GLY A 470 -45.91 3.96 25.91
N SER A 471 -44.68 3.55 25.61
CA SER A 471 -43.72 3.08 26.63
C SER A 471 -42.98 4.23 27.35
N ILE A 472 -42.80 5.41 26.72
CA ILE A 472 -41.90 6.47 27.22
C ILE A 472 -42.47 7.92 27.06
N GLY A 473 -43.79 8.08 26.88
CA GLY A 473 -44.45 9.42 26.82
C GLY A 473 -44.85 9.88 25.40
N GLU A 474 -45.46 11.07 25.29
CA GLU A 474 -46.06 11.59 24.04
C GLU A 474 -45.04 12.14 23.01
N VAL A 475 -43.75 12.16 23.36
CA VAL A 475 -42.68 12.81 22.58
C VAL A 475 -41.56 11.83 22.28
N ASN A 476 -40.95 11.96 21.09
CA ASN A 476 -39.78 11.19 20.70
C ASN A 476 -38.57 11.67 21.50
N LEU A 477 -38.15 10.90 22.51
CA LEU A 477 -37.04 11.24 23.41
C LEU A 477 -35.73 11.44 22.63
N TYR A 478 -35.47 10.66 21.59
CA TYR A 478 -34.25 10.79 20.82
C TYR A 478 -34.21 12.06 19.97
N ALA A 479 -35.36 12.53 19.49
CA ALA A 479 -35.44 13.83 18.84
C ALA A 479 -35.05 14.96 19.80
N GLN A 480 -35.50 14.89 21.07
CA GLN A 480 -35.08 15.84 22.11
C GLN A 480 -33.57 15.74 22.38
N MET A 481 -33.04 14.53 22.52
CA MET A 481 -31.59 14.34 22.74
C MET A 481 -30.75 14.85 21.57
N ILE A 482 -31.24 14.76 20.33
CA ILE A 482 -30.59 15.33 19.14
C ILE A 482 -30.63 16.87 19.19
N ASP A 483 -31.75 17.46 19.63
CA ASP A 483 -31.89 18.91 19.77
C ASP A 483 -30.96 19.46 20.88
N ASP A 484 -30.89 18.77 22.02
CA ASP A 484 -30.05 19.12 23.18
C ASP A 484 -28.55 19.18 22.86
N VAL A 485 -28.10 18.50 21.80
CA VAL A 485 -26.69 18.49 21.35
C VAL A 485 -26.46 19.31 20.08
N GLU A 486 -27.37 20.23 19.77
CA GLU A 486 -27.33 21.10 18.59
C GLU A 486 -27.32 20.30 17.26
N GLY A 487 -27.81 19.06 17.28
CA GLY A 487 -27.85 18.19 16.11
C GLY A 487 -28.91 18.63 15.11
N ARG A 488 -30.05 19.13 15.59
CA ARG A 488 -31.16 19.60 14.76
C ARG A 488 -30.75 20.75 13.83
N GLU A 489 -30.08 21.78 14.36
CA GLU A 489 -29.59 22.91 13.56
C GLU A 489 -28.59 22.45 12.49
N LYS A 490 -27.72 21.50 12.82
CA LYS A 490 -26.76 20.92 11.84
C LYS A 490 -27.49 20.17 10.72
N ILE A 491 -28.52 19.39 11.03
CA ILE A 491 -29.34 18.70 10.01
C ILE A 491 -30.07 19.71 9.14
N GLU A 492 -30.61 20.79 9.72
CA GLU A 492 -31.26 21.86 8.98
C GLU A 492 -30.31 22.55 8.00
N ASN A 493 -29.09 22.86 8.45
CA ASN A 493 -28.05 23.45 7.61
C ASN A 493 -27.68 22.56 6.40
N LEU A 494 -27.70 21.23 6.58
CA LEU A 494 -27.42 20.27 5.50
C LEU A 494 -28.50 20.24 4.40
N GLN A 495 -29.68 20.84 4.63
CA GLN A 495 -30.68 21.03 3.57
C GLN A 495 -30.28 22.10 2.53
N SER A 496 -29.12 22.74 2.70
CA SER A 496 -28.52 23.63 1.72
C SER A 496 -27.20 23.10 1.13
N HIS A 497 -26.89 21.83 1.39
CA HIS A 497 -25.63 21.22 0.99
C HIS A 497 -25.53 20.99 -0.53
N ASP A 498 -24.35 21.22 -1.12
CA ASP A 498 -24.11 21.11 -2.57
C ASP A 498 -24.30 19.67 -3.11
N ASN A 499 -24.04 18.67 -2.26
CA ASN A 499 -24.28 17.27 -2.59
C ASN A 499 -25.77 16.92 -2.44
N ILE A 500 -26.40 16.55 -3.56
CA ILE A 500 -27.82 16.21 -3.67
C ILE A 500 -28.21 15.04 -2.76
N GLU A 501 -27.38 14.01 -2.62
CA GLU A 501 -27.69 12.85 -1.77
C GLU A 501 -27.76 13.25 -0.29
N ILE A 502 -26.86 14.13 0.16
CA ILE A 502 -26.87 14.65 1.53
C ILE A 502 -28.08 15.55 1.76
N TYR A 503 -28.40 16.41 0.78
CA TYR A 503 -29.58 17.24 0.82
C TYR A 503 -30.86 16.41 0.97
N GLU A 504 -31.08 15.43 0.09
CA GLU A 504 -32.26 14.56 0.12
C GLU A 504 -32.36 13.81 1.44
N LYS A 505 -31.24 13.23 1.90
CA LYS A 505 -31.20 12.50 3.15
C LYS A 505 -31.46 13.39 4.37
N ALA A 506 -30.91 14.59 4.41
CA ALA A 506 -31.15 15.55 5.50
C ALA A 506 -32.63 15.97 5.56
N VAL A 507 -33.28 16.15 4.40
CA VAL A 507 -34.72 16.44 4.32
C VAL A 507 -35.56 15.26 4.83
N GLU A 508 -35.17 14.02 4.52
CA GLU A 508 -35.85 12.82 5.04
C GLU A 508 -35.70 12.70 6.57
N VAL A 509 -34.47 12.85 7.08
CA VAL A 509 -34.17 12.77 8.51
C VAL A 509 -34.93 13.86 9.28
N PHE A 510 -34.97 15.09 8.77
CA PHE A 510 -35.65 16.20 9.43
C PHE A 510 -37.18 16.04 9.51
N LYS A 511 -37.77 15.22 8.62
CA LYS A 511 -39.21 14.89 8.64
C LYS A 511 -39.55 13.74 9.58
N THR A 512 -38.58 12.88 9.89
CA THR A 512 -38.72 11.74 10.79
C THR A 512 -38.73 12.24 12.23
#